data_AF-Q2FQU4-F1
#
_entry.id   AF-Q2FQU4-F1
#
_cell.length_a   1.000
_cell.length_b   1.000
_cell.length_c   1.000
_cell.angle_alpha   90.00
_cell.angle_beta   90.00
_cell.angle_gamma   90.00
#
_symmetry.space_group_name_H-M   'P 1'
#
loop_
_entity.id
_entity.type
_entity.pdbx_description
1 polymer ?
#
loop_
_entity_poly.entity_id
_entity_poly.type
_entity_poly.pdbx_seq_one_letter_code
_entity_poly.pdbx_strand_id
1 'polypeptide(L)'
;MRNDDTNARKPLNTTFSGSVGLGGYANGKLLNITKGPFAITYSVHPHVTNPLLVWAKLTVSDPWQRIIAEDGYNRGYSSEETKTITIYREGIHYLTIEGEFATVNYSIKTGDPAPEMTPTPVPEY
;
A
#
# COMPACT_ATOMS: atom_id res chain seq x y z
N MET A 1 16.16 -25.20 -14.99
CA MET A 1 15.67 -23.93 -15.56
C MET A 1 14.55 -23.45 -14.66
N ARG A 2 14.74 -22.33 -13.94
CA ARG A 2 13.69 -21.71 -13.11
C ARG A 2 12.83 -20.86 -14.05
N ASN A 3 11.52 -21.13 -14.09
CA ASN A 3 10.59 -20.25 -14.77
C ASN A 3 10.42 -19.00 -13.91
N ASP A 4 10.89 -17.87 -14.44
CA ASP A 4 10.56 -16.55 -13.96
C ASP A 4 9.08 -16.31 -14.19
N ASP A 5 8.27 -16.46 -13.14
CA ASP A 5 6.87 -16.05 -13.14
C ASP A 5 6.79 -14.52 -13.05
N THR A 6 7.07 -13.92 -14.20
CA THR A 6 6.26 -12.92 -14.88
C THR A 6 5.90 -11.63 -14.13
N ASN A 7 6.51 -10.55 -14.63
CA ASN A 7 5.98 -9.18 -14.68
C ASN A 7 4.65 -9.06 -15.47
N ALA A 8 3.79 -10.10 -15.45
CA ALA A 8 2.51 -10.10 -16.14
C ALA A 8 1.48 -9.29 -15.36
N ARG A 9 0.75 -8.43 -16.08
CA ARG A 9 -0.36 -7.63 -15.55
C ARG A 9 -1.47 -8.57 -15.06
N LYS A 10 -1.55 -8.83 -13.75
CA LYS A 10 -2.67 -9.58 -13.17
C LYS A 10 -3.84 -8.62 -12.91
N PRO A 11 -5.02 -8.82 -13.54
CA PRO A 11 -6.22 -8.10 -13.15
C PRO A 11 -6.57 -8.48 -11.71
N LEU A 12 -6.70 -7.47 -10.83
CA LEU A 12 -7.04 -7.67 -9.44
C LEU A 12 -8.56 -7.62 -9.29
N ASN A 13 -9.16 -8.81 -9.21
CA ASN A 13 -10.59 -9.01 -8.95
C ASN A 13 -10.81 -9.77 -7.61
N THR A 14 -9.75 -9.91 -6.80
CA THR A 14 -9.64 -10.73 -5.58
C THR A 14 -8.62 -10.11 -4.62
N THR A 15 -8.58 -10.58 -3.38
CA THR A 15 -7.52 -10.21 -2.43
C THR A 15 -6.18 -10.73 -2.94
N PHE A 16 -5.24 -9.82 -3.21
CA PHE A 16 -3.84 -10.15 -3.49
C PHE A 16 -2.99 -9.87 -2.26
N SER A 17 -2.01 -10.72 -1.96
CA SER A 17 -1.09 -10.50 -0.86
C SER A 17 0.36 -10.70 -1.30
N GLY A 18 1.27 -9.98 -0.67
CA GLY A 18 2.70 -10.10 -0.91
C GLY A 18 3.52 -9.72 0.32
N SER A 19 4.82 -10.00 0.23
CA SER A 19 5.81 -9.61 1.24
C SER A 19 7.05 -9.07 0.54
N VAL A 20 7.64 -8.03 1.11
CA VAL A 20 8.85 -7.38 0.58
C VAL A 20 9.80 -7.08 1.73
N GLY A 21 11.05 -7.56 1.61
CA GLY A 21 12.14 -7.15 2.48
C GLY A 21 12.72 -5.81 2.04
N LEU A 22 12.89 -4.88 2.97
CA LEU A 22 13.36 -3.51 2.75
C LEU A 22 14.79 -3.34 3.28
N GLY A 23 15.73 -3.14 2.36
CA GLY A 23 17.16 -2.95 2.64
C GLY A 23 17.76 -1.75 1.91
N GLY A 24 16.95 -0.70 1.67
CA GLY A 24 17.38 0.53 0.99
C GLY A 24 17.01 0.64 -0.49
N TYR A 25 16.28 -0.34 -1.04
CA TYR A 25 15.80 -0.32 -2.43
C TYR A 25 14.28 -0.24 -2.52
N ALA A 26 13.79 0.51 -3.51
CA ALA A 26 12.38 0.59 -3.83
C ALA A 26 11.90 -0.63 -4.63
N ASN A 27 10.72 -1.14 -4.25
CA ASN A 27 10.07 -2.28 -4.90
C ASN A 27 8.76 -1.81 -5.55
N GLY A 28 8.74 -1.77 -6.88
CA GLY A 28 7.57 -1.38 -7.66
C GLY A 28 6.66 -2.55 -8.01
N LYS A 29 5.34 -2.29 -8.04
CA LYS A 29 4.29 -3.19 -8.53
C LYS A 29 3.31 -2.40 -9.40
N LEU A 30 3.02 -2.91 -10.59
CA LEU A 30 1.94 -2.39 -11.43
C LEU A 30 0.64 -3.10 -11.05
N LEU A 31 -0.37 -2.31 -10.73
CA LEU A 31 -1.70 -2.75 -10.33
C LEU A 31 -2.69 -2.40 -11.44
N ASN A 32 -3.46 -3.39 -11.90
CA ASN A 32 -4.55 -3.18 -12.83
C ASN A 32 -5.89 -3.43 -12.13
N ILE A 33 -6.50 -2.35 -11.63
CA ILE A 33 -7.72 -2.39 -10.84
C ILE A 33 -8.93 -2.26 -11.78
N THR A 34 -9.75 -3.30 -11.85
CA THR A 34 -10.93 -3.36 -12.72
C THR A 34 -12.24 -3.16 -11.95
N LYS A 35 -12.20 -3.21 -10.61
CA LYS A 35 -13.33 -3.00 -9.71
C LYS A 35 -12.90 -2.17 -8.50
N GLY A 36 -13.40 -0.95 -8.40
CA GLY A 36 -13.11 0.00 -7.34
C GLY A 36 -14.20 0.04 -6.25
N PRO A 37 -13.93 0.71 -5.11
CA PRO A 37 -12.62 1.17 -4.66
C PRO A 37 -11.68 -0.01 -4.34
N PHE A 38 -10.40 0.26 -4.10
CA PHE A 38 -9.47 -0.73 -3.58
C PHE A 38 -8.71 -0.22 -2.36
N ALA A 39 -8.43 -1.13 -1.43
CA ALA A 39 -7.69 -0.85 -0.21
C ALA A 39 -6.38 -1.64 -0.21
N ILE A 40 -5.31 -0.99 0.24
CA ILE A 40 -4.00 -1.60 0.47
C ILE A 40 -3.78 -1.60 1.99
N THR A 41 -3.88 -2.76 2.61
CA THR A 41 -3.54 -2.95 4.03
C THR A 41 -2.13 -3.49 4.12
N TYR A 42 -1.29 -2.87 4.94
CA TYR A 42 0.09 -3.30 5.13
C TYR A 42 0.47 -3.37 6.60
N SER A 43 1.35 -4.31 6.92
CA SER A 43 1.98 -4.49 8.23
C SER A 43 3.50 -4.42 8.08
N VAL A 44 4.14 -3.59 8.90
CA VAL A 44 5.58 -3.41 8.95
C VAL A 44 6.17 -4.23 10.09
N HIS A 45 7.14 -5.06 9.77
CA HIS A 45 7.91 -5.85 10.72
C HIS A 45 9.32 -5.30 10.81
N PRO A 46 9.60 -4.41 11.77
CA PRO A 46 10.92 -3.82 11.93
C PRO A 46 11.96 -4.88 12.38
N HIS A 47 13.13 -4.88 11.76
CA HIS A 47 14.25 -5.76 12.13
C HIS A 47 15.16 -5.13 13.19
N VAL A 48 14.99 -3.83 13.45
CA VAL A 48 15.72 -3.06 14.47
C VAL A 48 14.75 -2.17 15.24
N THR A 49 15.09 -1.82 16.47
CA THR A 49 14.22 -1.02 17.36
C THR A 49 14.47 0.48 17.27
N ASN A 50 15.57 0.93 16.63
CA ASN A 50 15.89 2.34 16.52
C ASN A 50 15.02 3.01 15.44
N PRO A 51 14.08 3.90 15.79
CA PRO A 51 13.12 4.49 14.85
C PRO A 51 13.75 5.47 13.84
N LEU A 52 15.00 5.87 14.05
CA LEU A 52 15.75 6.67 13.08
C LEU A 52 16.31 5.83 11.92
N LEU A 53 16.50 4.53 12.14
CA LEU A 53 17.06 3.60 11.15
C LEU A 53 15.95 2.84 10.41
N VAL A 54 14.93 2.36 11.12
CA VAL A 54 13.85 1.58 10.51
C VAL A 54 12.71 2.46 10.01
N TRP A 55 12.36 2.31 8.74
CA TRP A 55 11.26 3.03 8.11
C TRP A 55 10.73 2.27 6.90
N ALA A 56 9.47 2.54 6.56
CA ALA A 56 8.86 2.08 5.32
C ALA A 56 7.97 3.19 4.76
N LYS A 57 7.80 3.22 3.44
CA LYS A 57 6.90 4.13 2.74
C LYS A 57 6.24 3.39 1.60
N LEU A 58 4.92 3.54 1.50
CA LEU A 58 4.10 3.04 0.41
C LEU A 58 3.55 4.24 -0.34
N THR A 59 3.88 4.32 -1.63
CA THR A 59 3.40 5.37 -2.52
C THR A 59 2.57 4.74 -3.62
N VAL A 60 1.37 5.26 -3.86
CA VAL A 60 0.52 4.87 -4.98
C VAL A 60 0.46 6.02 -5.98
N SER A 61 0.83 5.75 -7.22
CA SER A 61 0.83 6.74 -8.30
C SER A 61 -0.08 6.35 -9.45
N ASP A 62 -0.61 7.36 -10.14
CA ASP A 62 -1.42 7.21 -11.35
C ASP A 62 -0.57 6.94 -12.61
N PRO A 63 -1.18 6.72 -13.79
CA PRO A 63 -0.46 6.52 -15.05
C PRO A 63 0.49 7.64 -15.47
N TRP A 64 0.30 8.84 -14.94
CA TRP A 64 1.13 10.02 -15.19
C TRP A 64 2.18 10.25 -14.09
N GLN A 65 2.43 9.24 -13.25
CA GLN A 65 3.39 9.26 -12.15
C GLN A 65 3.06 10.29 -11.05
N ARG A 66 1.80 10.73 -10.96
CA ARG A 66 1.36 11.60 -9.86
C ARG A 66 1.04 10.74 -8.66
N ILE A 67 1.58 11.09 -7.50
CA ILE A 67 1.26 10.44 -6.23
C ILE A 67 -0.19 10.79 -5.89
N ILE A 68 -1.03 9.76 -5.76
CA ILE A 68 -2.44 9.90 -5.39
C ILE A 68 -2.73 9.43 -3.97
N ALA A 69 -1.84 8.64 -3.38
CA ALA A 69 -1.86 8.26 -1.97
C ALA A 69 -0.46 7.91 -1.50
N GLU A 70 -0.17 8.23 -0.23
CA GLU A 70 1.09 7.90 0.42
C GLU A 70 0.85 7.71 1.92
N ASP A 71 1.49 6.69 2.48
CA ASP A 71 1.63 6.50 3.93
C ASP A 71 2.93 5.72 4.20
N GLY A 72 3.32 5.57 5.46
CA GLY A 72 4.54 4.89 5.82
C GLY A 72 4.60 4.47 7.28
N TYR A 73 5.81 4.23 7.77
CA TYR A 73 6.13 3.86 9.14
C TYR A 73 7.40 4.58 9.56
N ASN A 74 7.36 5.23 10.73
CA ASN A 74 8.41 6.11 11.27
C ASN A 74 8.79 7.28 10.33
N ARG A 75 9.85 8.02 10.68
CA ARG A 75 10.26 9.29 10.06
C ARG A 75 9.12 10.31 10.09
N GLY A 76 8.58 10.67 8.93
CA GLY A 76 7.47 11.60 8.80
C GLY A 76 6.09 10.95 9.01
N TYR A 77 6.03 9.63 9.21
CA TYR A 77 4.80 8.87 9.36
C TYR A 77 4.64 8.33 10.78
N SER A 78 3.39 8.02 11.15
CA SER A 78 3.08 7.31 12.41
C SER A 78 3.86 5.99 12.50
N SER A 79 4.23 5.60 13.74
CA SER A 79 4.88 4.33 14.07
C SER A 79 3.89 3.17 14.28
N GLU A 80 2.64 3.31 13.86
CA GLU A 80 1.68 2.22 13.84
C GLU A 80 2.09 1.17 12.81
N GLU A 81 2.24 -0.09 13.25
CA GLU A 81 2.76 -1.16 12.42
C GLU A 81 1.80 -1.61 11.33
N THR A 82 0.49 -1.48 11.54
CA THR A 82 -0.52 -1.92 10.56
C THR A 82 -1.41 -0.76 10.14
N LYS A 83 -1.48 -0.49 8.84
CA LYS A 83 -2.25 0.64 8.29
C LYS A 83 -2.94 0.24 7.00
N THR A 84 -3.91 1.06 6.58
CA THR A 84 -4.68 0.85 5.35
C THR A 84 -4.81 2.14 4.55
N ILE A 85 -4.49 2.06 3.25
CA ILE A 85 -4.66 3.14 2.27
C ILE A 85 -5.82 2.75 1.34
N THR A 86 -6.83 3.61 1.22
CA THR A 86 -7.97 3.39 0.31
C THR A 86 -7.88 4.31 -0.90
N ILE A 87 -8.01 3.75 -2.11
CA ILE A 87 -8.01 4.47 -3.37
C ILE A 87 -9.33 4.21 -4.09
N TYR A 88 -10.05 5.27 -4.45
CA TYR A 88 -11.39 5.20 -5.02
C TYR A 88 -11.45 5.05 -6.54
N ARG A 89 -10.32 5.29 -7.22
CA ARG A 89 -10.25 5.29 -8.68
C ARG A 89 -9.87 3.92 -9.22
N GLU A 90 -10.59 3.46 -10.24
CA GLU A 90 -10.25 2.28 -11.04
C GLU A 90 -9.16 2.59 -12.07
N GLY A 91 -8.50 1.56 -12.60
CA GLY A 91 -7.51 1.66 -13.66
C GLY A 91 -6.11 1.24 -13.23
N ILE A 92 -5.13 1.71 -14.01
CA ILE A 92 -3.71 1.37 -13.82
C ILE A 92 -3.12 2.25 -12.72
N HIS A 93 -2.48 1.62 -11.75
CA HIS A 93 -1.79 2.27 -10.64
C HIS A 93 -0.40 1.65 -10.45
N TYR A 94 0.51 2.44 -9.89
CA TYR A 94 1.86 2.00 -9.53
C TYR A 94 2.01 2.06 -8.02
N LEU A 95 2.14 0.90 -7.38
CA LEU A 95 2.51 0.81 -5.98
C LEU A 95 4.03 0.72 -5.87
N THR A 96 4.61 1.62 -5.10
CA THR A 96 6.04 1.59 -4.74
C THR A 96 6.15 1.39 -3.24
N ILE A 97 6.88 0.35 -2.83
CA ILE A 97 7.20 0.07 -1.42
C ILE A 97 8.70 0.24 -1.25
N GLU A 98 9.11 1.19 -0.43
CA GLU A 98 10.52 1.46 -0.14
C GLU A 98 10.76 1.62 1.36
N GLY A 99 12.00 1.43 1.80
CA GLY A 99 12.36 1.56 3.20
C GLY A 99 13.66 0.85 3.55
N GLU A 100 13.89 0.68 4.83
CA GLU A 100 15.13 0.13 5.37
C GLU A 100 14.90 -0.60 6.69
N PHE A 101 15.63 -1.69 6.90
CA PHE A 101 15.60 -2.53 8.09
C PHE A 101 14.20 -3.04 8.50
N ALA A 102 13.34 -3.35 7.52
CA ALA A 102 12.01 -3.89 7.80
C ALA A 102 11.58 -4.91 6.74
N THR A 103 10.58 -5.71 7.07
CA THR A 103 9.78 -6.47 6.09
C THR A 103 8.37 -5.90 6.06
N VAL A 104 7.80 -5.69 4.88
CA VAL A 104 6.41 -5.24 4.72
C VAL A 104 5.59 -6.36 4.13
N ASN A 105 4.60 -6.79 4.90
CA ASN A 105 3.52 -7.64 4.42
C ASN A 105 2.37 -6.75 3.96
N TYR A 106 1.80 -7.00 2.79
CA TYR A 106 0.70 -6.19 2.28
C TYR A 106 -0.37 -7.07 1.64
N SER A 107 -1.60 -6.58 1.67
CA SER A 107 -2.72 -7.12 0.93
C SER A 107 -3.47 -6.01 0.20
N ILE A 108 -4.03 -6.33 -0.95
CA ILE A 108 -4.78 -5.44 -1.81
C ILE A 108 -6.16 -6.07 -2.00
N LYS A 109 -7.21 -5.37 -1.56
CA LYS A 109 -8.60 -5.81 -1.67
C LYS A 109 -9.34 -4.86 -2.61
N THR A 110 -10.00 -5.40 -3.62
CA THR A 110 -10.72 -4.65 -4.67
C THR A 110 -12.22 -4.88 -4.60
N GLY A 111 -13.03 -3.85 -4.86
CA GLY A 111 -14.48 -3.98 -4.89
C GLY A 111 -15.13 -4.21 -3.53
N ASP A 112 -14.41 -3.88 -2.45
CA ASP A 112 -15.00 -3.67 -1.13
C ASP A 112 -15.84 -2.40 -1.20
N PRO A 113 -17.04 -2.33 -0.60
CA PRO A 113 -17.76 -1.07 -0.51
C PRO A 113 -16.86 -0.03 0.16
N ALA A 114 -16.87 1.20 -0.36
CA ALA A 114 -16.26 2.33 0.33
C ALA A 114 -16.70 2.32 1.80
N PRO A 115 -15.81 2.54 2.78
CA PRO A 115 -16.24 2.66 4.17
C PRO A 115 -17.36 3.72 4.23
N GLU A 116 -18.50 3.35 4.83
CA GLU A 116 -19.58 4.31 5.06
C GLU A 116 -19.00 5.49 5.82
N MET A 117 -19.02 6.68 5.21
CA MET A 117 -18.74 7.89 5.97
C MET A 117 -19.87 8.04 6.96
N THR A 118 -19.64 7.73 8.24
CA THR A 118 -20.60 8.10 9.28
C THR A 118 -20.60 9.61 9.34
N PRO A 119 -21.68 10.33 8.97
CA PRO A 119 -21.71 11.77 9.09
C PRO A 119 -21.49 12.12 10.56
N THR A 120 -20.56 13.04 10.82
CA THR A 120 -20.38 13.59 12.16
C THR A 120 -21.72 14.20 12.57
N PRO A 121 -22.30 13.83 13.74
CA PRO A 121 -23.55 14.44 14.18
C PRO A 121 -23.34 15.95 14.26
N VAL A 122 -24.19 16.70 13.57
CA VAL A 122 -24.21 18.16 13.65
C VAL A 122 -24.59 18.51 15.09
N PRO A 123 -23.79 19.30 15.83
CA PRO A 123 -24.17 19.71 17.18
C PRO A 123 -25.45 20.54 17.09
N GLU A 124 -26.50 20.10 17.80
CA GLU A 124 -27.69 20.91 18.04
C GLU A 124 -27.30 22.03 19.01
N TYR A 125 -27.49 23.29 18.58
CA TYR A 125 -27.30 24.49 19.42
C TYR A 125 -28.60 24.87 20.13
#